data_AF-A0A3Q0JJB3-F1
#
_entry.id   AF-A0A3Q0JJB3-F1
#
_cell.length_a   1.000
_cell.length_b   1.000
_cell.length_c   1.000
_cell.angle_alpha   90.00
_cell.angle_beta   90.00
_cell.angle_gamma   90.00
#
_symmetry.space_group_name_H-M   'P 1'
#
loop_
_entity.id
_entity.type
_entity.pdbx_description
1 polymer ?
#
loop_
_entity_poly.entity_id
_entity_poly.type
_entity_poly.pdbx_seq_one_letter_code
_entity_poly.pdbx_strand_id
1 'polypeptide(L)'
;MANLTRWLYLLFFVNVVNFSVCLEKLEPLQCSAISAETLFLNTDDSYGYLTRNGSQTKNFSCSQLKKSSAKQTNLLNNRIISSHLFSHLPPIAPVQSPNPVCARQSQTYLDRLRNLDLWAVQMYDGSAKIPSGLLNGNVNQFGDFDLCMGAKQPDGEGIQGQYCLSYVELEVANSENKNLEHILNLMKSFSPFKSKLEDNYSRGQNSQWHTKIRNVFQRIHITTNISLKFIAVTQRLVTQCLMGFSLIKNTKKLISLDRSPDDIECVHGIRTLNAFMLLLSHKSMALFFNPYINRTQMASNLGKPWTVVARAASLYTDPFIMLSGLLTSYAFLRQFEKNKKINVMKEIVSRCFRLLPTLGALILFCTFILPFLGSGPQWNLVVSHHATICKQYWWRNMMFIHNYFGFKNMCLTHTHHVGIDTQLFFISPLLVYMVWRWPRNGLLALGFFSIVSTILRFIVTYKKQLSLFIYFGNP
;
A
#
# COMPACT_ATOMS: atom_id res chain seq x y z
N MET A 1 -36.91 -15.70 29.56
CA MET A 1 -36.56 -14.62 28.59
C MET A 1 -35.26 -13.88 28.92
N ALA A 2 -34.82 -13.76 30.18
CA ALA A 2 -33.55 -13.07 30.54
C ALA A 2 -32.24 -13.81 30.17
N ASN A 3 -32.30 -15.12 29.89
CA ASN A 3 -31.12 -15.91 29.49
C ASN A 3 -30.82 -15.87 27.99
N LEU A 4 -31.80 -15.55 27.13
CA LEU A 4 -31.58 -15.46 25.68
C LEU A 4 -30.87 -14.15 25.30
N THR A 5 -31.14 -13.07 26.04
CA THR A 5 -30.42 -11.80 25.93
C THR A 5 -28.97 -11.95 26.38
N ARG A 6 -28.66 -12.74 27.42
CA ARG A 6 -27.28 -12.96 27.91
C ARG A 6 -26.38 -13.71 26.93
N TRP A 7 -26.92 -14.67 26.17
CA TRP A 7 -26.19 -15.39 25.11
C TRP A 7 -25.95 -14.55 23.86
N LEU A 8 -26.88 -13.64 23.52
CA LEU A 8 -26.66 -12.67 22.44
C LEU A 8 -25.49 -11.72 22.75
N TYR A 9 -25.27 -11.36 24.02
CA TYR A 9 -24.18 -10.46 24.44
C TYR A 9 -22.75 -11.04 24.29
N LEU A 10 -22.57 -12.37 24.43
CA LEU A 10 -21.28 -13.05 24.21
C LEU A 10 -20.85 -13.08 22.73
N LEU A 11 -21.78 -12.85 21.79
CA LEU A 11 -21.52 -12.71 20.36
C LEU A 11 -21.05 -11.30 19.95
N PHE A 12 -21.15 -10.30 20.84
CA PHE A 12 -21.01 -8.89 20.46
C PHE A 12 -19.62 -8.26 20.68
N PHE A 13 -18.66 -8.92 21.32
CA PHE A 13 -17.29 -8.40 21.47
C PHE A 13 -16.28 -9.37 20.91
N VAL A 14 -16.09 -9.30 19.59
CA VAL A 14 -15.38 -10.35 18.88
C VAL A 14 -14.49 -9.83 17.75
N ASN A 15 -13.19 -10.10 17.94
CA ASN A 15 -12.11 -10.39 17.01
C ASN A 15 -11.05 -9.41 16.49
N VAL A 16 -9.98 -10.08 16.06
CA VAL A 16 -8.81 -9.63 15.31
C VAL A 16 -9.22 -8.78 14.13
N VAL A 17 -9.09 -7.47 14.30
CA VAL A 17 -9.48 -6.48 13.31
C VAL A 17 -8.41 -5.41 13.30
N ASN A 18 -8.02 -4.99 12.09
CA ASN A 18 -7.30 -3.75 11.95
C ASN A 18 -8.29 -2.63 12.28
N PHE A 19 -8.21 -2.09 13.49
CA PHE A 19 -9.03 -1.00 13.97
C PHE A 19 -8.24 0.30 13.92
N SER A 20 -8.89 1.38 13.51
CA SER A 20 -8.39 2.70 13.84
C SER A 20 -8.86 3.15 15.21
N VAL A 21 -7.98 3.83 15.93
CA VAL A 21 -8.34 4.50 17.17
C VAL A 21 -7.95 5.96 17.04
N CYS A 22 -8.90 6.84 17.34
CA CYS A 22 -8.61 8.25 17.50
C CYS A 22 -8.10 8.49 18.92
N LEU A 23 -6.79 8.64 19.04
CA LEU A 23 -6.14 8.95 20.29
C LEU A 23 -5.80 10.43 20.34
N GLU A 24 -5.32 10.86 21.49
CA GLU A 24 -4.74 12.20 21.59
C GLU A 24 -3.34 12.25 20.98
N LYS A 25 -3.04 13.39 20.37
CA LYS A 25 -1.76 13.76 19.82
C LYS A 25 -0.80 14.22 20.92
N LEU A 26 0.09 13.33 21.33
CA LEU A 26 1.27 13.63 22.14
C LEU A 26 2.55 13.49 21.28
N GLU A 27 3.60 14.25 21.61
CA GLU A 27 4.91 14.17 20.94
C GLU A 27 5.42 12.71 20.85
N PRO A 28 6.24 12.37 19.84
CA PRO A 28 6.06 11.18 18.99
C PRO A 28 6.38 9.81 19.63
N LEU A 29 6.53 9.70 20.94
CA LEU A 29 7.00 8.50 21.64
C LEU A 29 6.22 8.12 22.91
N GLN A 30 5.13 8.82 23.25
CA GLN A 30 4.70 8.84 24.65
C GLN A 30 3.30 8.29 24.98
N CYS A 31 2.38 8.17 24.02
CA CYS A 31 1.21 7.26 24.12
C CYS A 31 1.31 6.04 23.19
N SER A 32 2.38 5.91 22.39
CA SER A 32 2.61 4.76 21.50
C SER A 32 2.96 3.47 22.24
N ALA A 33 3.14 3.53 23.56
CA ALA A 33 3.34 2.37 24.43
C ALA A 33 2.05 1.59 24.72
N ILE A 34 1.07 1.61 23.81
CA ILE A 34 0.07 0.54 23.74
C ILE A 34 0.78 -0.61 23.01
N SER A 35 1.54 -1.42 23.75
CA SER A 35 2.09 -2.67 23.18
C SER A 35 0.91 -3.48 22.67
N ALA A 36 0.92 -3.99 21.42
CA ALA A 36 -0.12 -4.86 20.88
C ALA A 36 -0.73 -5.75 21.98
N GLU A 37 -1.91 -5.37 22.48
CA GLU A 37 -2.47 -5.94 23.70
C GLU A 37 -3.23 -7.19 23.28
N THR A 38 -2.81 -8.34 23.78
CA THR A 38 -3.57 -9.57 23.61
C THR A 38 -4.74 -9.49 24.59
N LEU A 39 -5.96 -9.49 24.04
CA LEU A 39 -7.18 -9.41 24.82
C LEU A 39 -7.66 -10.83 25.05
N PHE A 40 -7.72 -11.23 26.32
CA PHE A 40 -8.10 -12.59 26.72
C PHE A 40 -9.50 -12.59 27.32
N LEU A 41 -10.31 -13.56 26.89
CA LEU A 41 -11.61 -13.86 27.47
C LEU A 41 -11.43 -14.95 28.54
N ASN A 42 -11.75 -14.64 29.80
CA ASN A 42 -11.78 -15.62 30.88
C ASN A 42 -13.21 -16.14 31.07
N THR A 43 -13.39 -17.41 31.45
CA THR A 43 -14.69 -18.12 31.52
C THR A 43 -15.67 -17.55 32.57
N ASP A 44 -15.20 -16.63 33.42
CA ASP A 44 -15.98 -15.93 34.46
C ASP A 44 -16.30 -14.46 34.08
N ASP A 45 -16.62 -14.17 32.82
CA ASP A 45 -17.10 -12.86 32.32
C ASP A 45 -16.18 -11.65 32.65
N SER A 46 -14.86 -11.85 32.73
CA SER A 46 -13.87 -10.80 33.03
C SER A 46 -12.92 -10.58 31.85
N TYR A 47 -12.80 -9.32 31.39
CA TYR A 47 -11.88 -8.91 30.33
C TYR A 47 -10.54 -8.46 30.93
N GLY A 48 -9.42 -8.99 30.42
CA GLY A 48 -8.07 -8.60 30.82
C GLY A 48 -7.18 -8.31 29.61
N TYR A 49 -6.22 -7.41 29.79
CA TYR A 49 -5.22 -7.03 28.79
C TYR A 49 -3.85 -7.52 29.26
N LEU A 50 -3.09 -8.18 28.38
CA LEU A 50 -1.69 -8.51 28.64
C LEU A 50 -0.76 -7.57 27.86
N THR A 51 0.17 -6.94 28.58
CA THR A 51 1.26 -6.16 28.01
C THR A 51 2.43 -7.07 27.64
N ARG A 52 3.11 -6.75 26.54
CA ARG A 52 4.21 -7.60 26.01
C ARG A 52 5.48 -7.63 26.87
N ASN A 53 5.56 -6.80 27.92
CA ASN A 53 6.58 -6.90 28.95
C ASN A 53 5.99 -7.62 30.16
N GLY A 54 6.29 -8.92 30.27
CA GLY A 54 5.64 -9.84 31.19
C GLY A 54 5.61 -9.40 32.66
N SER A 55 4.66 -10.02 33.38
CA SER A 55 4.56 -10.23 34.83
C SER A 55 3.53 -9.46 35.66
N GLN A 56 2.51 -8.79 35.10
CA GLN A 56 1.33 -8.43 35.90
C GLN A 56 0.00 -8.59 35.14
N THR A 57 -0.63 -9.76 35.30
CA THR A 57 -2.07 -9.96 35.06
C THR A 57 -2.87 -9.21 36.13
N LYS A 58 -3.59 -8.15 35.75
CA LYS A 58 -4.65 -7.57 36.59
C LYS A 58 -6.01 -7.93 36.01
N ASN A 59 -6.73 -8.79 36.72
CA ASN A 59 -8.12 -9.12 36.42
C ASN A 59 -9.01 -7.94 36.85
N PHE A 60 -9.69 -7.30 35.90
CA PHE A 60 -10.70 -6.29 36.22
C PHE A 60 -12.06 -6.97 36.32
N SER A 61 -12.57 -7.08 37.55
CA SER A 61 -13.93 -7.55 37.85
C SER A 61 -14.92 -6.39 37.76
N CYS A 62 -16.05 -6.59 37.08
CA CYS A 62 -17.16 -5.64 36.96
C CYS A 62 -18.07 -5.61 38.23
N SER A 63 -17.57 -6.03 39.40
CA SER A 63 -18.39 -6.23 40.61
C SER A 63 -18.37 -5.07 41.62
N GLN A 64 -17.82 -3.89 41.33
CA GLN A 64 -17.71 -2.80 42.32
C GLN A 64 -18.66 -1.61 42.14
N LEU A 65 -19.68 -1.68 41.27
CA LEU A 65 -20.70 -0.64 41.17
C LEU A 65 -22.05 -1.13 41.71
N LYS A 66 -22.20 -1.12 43.04
CA LYS A 66 -23.51 -1.18 43.71
C LYS A 66 -23.60 -0.09 44.78
N LYS A 67 -24.58 0.81 44.59
CA LYS A 67 -25.35 1.68 45.52
C LYS A 67 -25.69 2.97 44.76
N SER A 68 -26.89 3.53 44.74
CA SER A 68 -28.15 3.29 45.43
C SER A 68 -29.27 3.96 44.62
N SER A 69 -30.48 3.41 44.69
CA SER A 69 -31.71 4.04 44.19
C SER A 69 -32.22 5.11 45.15
N ALA A 70 -32.58 6.31 44.65
CA ALA A 70 -33.83 7.01 45.01
C ALA A 70 -33.97 8.38 44.30
N LYS A 71 -35.24 8.65 43.93
CA LYS A 71 -35.91 9.92 43.61
C LYS A 71 -35.86 10.47 42.18
N GLN A 72 -37.04 10.36 41.58
CA GLN A 72 -37.49 10.80 40.27
C GLN A 72 -37.77 12.31 40.25
N THR A 73 -37.10 13.05 39.36
CA THR A 73 -37.57 14.34 38.84
C THR A 73 -37.08 14.50 37.40
N ASN A 74 -38.00 14.86 36.51
CA ASN A 74 -37.80 15.02 35.07
C ASN A 74 -36.69 16.03 34.74
N LEU A 75 -35.57 15.52 34.21
CA LEU A 75 -34.59 16.18 33.35
C LEU A 75 -33.68 15.05 32.88
N LEU A 76 -33.73 14.68 31.59
CA LEU A 76 -32.86 13.62 31.04
C LEU A 76 -31.40 14.01 31.29
N ASN A 77 -30.75 13.34 32.24
CA ASN A 77 -29.39 13.64 32.62
C ASN A 77 -28.44 13.09 31.55
N ASN A 78 -27.59 13.95 30.96
CA ASN A 78 -26.61 13.56 29.93
C ASN A 78 -25.73 12.38 30.38
N ARG A 79 -25.51 12.20 31.68
CA ARG A 79 -24.79 11.05 32.24
C ARG A 79 -25.51 9.70 32.06
N ILE A 80 -26.85 9.69 32.11
CA ILE A 80 -27.64 8.47 31.90
C ILE A 80 -27.63 8.10 30.41
N ILE A 81 -27.84 9.08 29.54
CA ILE A 81 -27.81 8.89 28.08
C ILE A 81 -26.42 8.42 27.63
N SER A 82 -25.35 9.08 28.07
CA SER A 82 -23.98 8.67 27.74
C SER A 82 -23.63 7.29 28.30
N SER A 83 -24.07 6.96 29.53
CA SER A 83 -23.83 5.64 30.11
C SER A 83 -24.48 4.52 29.29
N HIS A 84 -25.69 4.73 28.77
CA HIS A 84 -26.33 3.76 27.87
C HIS A 84 -25.67 3.73 26.49
N LEU A 85 -25.37 4.90 25.92
CA LEU A 85 -24.77 5.02 24.59
C LEU A 85 -23.41 4.31 24.50
N PHE A 86 -22.56 4.46 25.52
CA PHE A 86 -21.20 3.92 25.53
C PHE A 86 -21.08 2.55 26.24
N SER A 87 -22.18 2.01 26.79
CA SER A 87 -22.19 0.67 27.39
C SER A 87 -22.01 -0.44 26.36
N HIS A 88 -22.52 -0.24 25.14
CA HIS A 88 -22.48 -1.24 24.07
C HIS A 88 -21.19 -1.20 23.26
N LEU A 89 -20.51 -0.06 23.22
CA LEU A 89 -19.26 0.17 22.51
C LEU A 89 -18.41 1.11 23.38
N PRO A 90 -17.60 0.55 24.30
CA PRO A 90 -16.82 1.38 25.20
C PRO A 90 -15.76 2.17 24.42
N PRO A 91 -15.54 3.46 24.76
CA PRO A 91 -14.46 4.25 24.18
C PRO A 91 -13.10 3.66 24.57
N ILE A 92 -12.18 3.62 23.61
CA ILE A 92 -10.79 3.23 23.86
C ILE A 92 -10.03 4.46 24.36
N ALA A 93 -9.48 4.39 25.57
CA ALA A 93 -8.65 5.45 26.15
C ALA A 93 -7.60 4.85 27.09
N PRO A 94 -6.29 5.12 26.92
CA PRO A 94 -5.22 4.58 27.76
C PRO A 94 -5.14 5.30 29.11
N VAL A 95 -6.13 5.08 29.97
CA VAL A 95 -6.18 5.66 31.34
C VAL A 95 -5.03 5.12 32.22
N GLN A 96 -4.57 3.90 31.94
CA GLN A 96 -3.43 3.26 32.60
C GLN A 96 -2.20 3.35 31.69
N SER A 97 -1.64 4.56 31.57
CA SER A 97 -0.41 4.81 30.81
C SER A 97 0.74 5.11 31.76
N PRO A 98 1.97 4.63 31.49
CA PRO A 98 3.17 5.06 32.22
C PRO A 98 3.45 6.56 32.04
N ASN A 99 2.85 7.20 31.03
CA ASN A 99 2.90 8.63 30.85
C ASN A 99 1.76 9.34 31.63
N PRO A 100 2.07 10.17 32.65
CA PRO A 100 1.06 10.84 33.46
C PRO A 100 0.22 11.84 32.66
N VAL A 101 0.77 12.45 31.60
CA VAL A 101 0.04 13.36 30.71
C VAL A 101 -1.00 12.57 29.92
N CYS A 102 -0.58 11.47 29.29
CA CYS A 102 -1.45 10.55 28.53
C CYS A 102 -2.62 10.04 29.40
N ALA A 103 -2.33 9.65 30.64
CA ALA A 103 -3.34 9.17 31.59
C ALA A 103 -4.35 10.27 31.98
N ARG A 104 -3.86 11.47 32.33
CA ARG A 104 -4.70 12.62 32.71
C ARG A 104 -5.60 13.08 31.57
N GLN A 105 -5.05 13.18 30.37
CA GLN A 105 -5.84 13.62 29.22
C GLN A 105 -6.82 12.55 28.74
N SER A 106 -6.46 11.26 28.85
CA SER A 106 -7.40 10.14 28.64
C SER A 106 -8.59 10.21 29.60
N GLN A 107 -8.36 10.54 30.87
CA GLN A 107 -9.43 10.77 31.85
C GLN A 107 -10.29 11.97 31.46
N THR A 108 -9.65 13.08 31.06
CA THR A 108 -10.34 14.29 30.59
C THR A 108 -11.23 14.00 29.38
N TYR A 109 -10.75 13.24 28.42
CA TYR A 109 -11.52 12.77 27.26
C TYR A 109 -12.75 11.97 27.69
N LEU A 110 -12.59 10.97 28.56
CA LEU A 110 -13.72 10.16 29.04
C LEU A 110 -14.76 10.99 29.79
N ASP A 111 -14.33 11.95 30.60
CA ASP A 111 -15.24 12.84 31.33
C ASP A 111 -15.98 13.80 30.39
N ARG A 112 -15.30 14.35 29.38
CA ARG A 112 -15.94 15.20 28.36
C ARG A 112 -16.86 14.41 27.45
N LEU A 113 -16.53 13.17 27.15
CA LEU A 113 -17.38 12.27 26.39
C LEU A 113 -18.68 11.95 27.14
N ARG A 114 -18.62 11.75 28.47
CA ARG A 114 -19.83 11.58 29.32
C ARG A 114 -20.73 12.81 29.32
N ASN A 115 -20.15 13.99 29.18
CA ASN A 115 -20.89 15.25 29.08
C ASN A 115 -21.40 15.55 27.66
N LEU A 116 -21.06 14.71 26.67
CA LEU A 116 -21.38 14.85 25.25
C LEU A 116 -20.76 16.11 24.61
N ASP A 117 -19.56 16.49 25.06
CA ASP A 117 -18.79 17.56 24.42
C ASP A 117 -18.48 17.17 22.97
N LEU A 118 -18.73 18.09 22.01
CA LEU A 118 -18.66 17.80 20.57
C LEU A 118 -17.32 17.20 20.15
N TRP A 119 -16.18 17.75 20.58
CA TRP A 119 -14.86 17.26 20.20
C TRP A 119 -14.60 15.83 20.70
N ALA A 120 -15.10 15.48 21.90
CA ALA A 120 -14.94 14.16 22.48
C ALA A 120 -15.85 13.15 21.77
N VAL A 121 -17.08 13.55 21.45
CA VAL A 121 -17.98 12.73 20.62
C VAL A 121 -17.40 12.53 19.21
N GLN A 122 -16.78 13.54 18.60
CA GLN A 122 -16.09 13.44 17.31
C GLN A 122 -14.89 12.47 17.37
N MET A 123 -14.11 12.46 18.45
CA MET A 123 -13.02 11.48 18.63
C MET A 123 -13.57 10.05 18.77
N TYR A 124 -14.62 9.87 19.56
CA TYR A 124 -15.28 8.58 19.70
C TYR A 124 -15.90 8.12 18.38
N ASP A 125 -16.59 9.01 17.67
CA ASP A 125 -17.25 8.71 16.39
C ASP A 125 -16.24 8.47 15.25
N GLY A 126 -15.10 9.17 15.27
CA GLY A 126 -14.00 8.96 14.32
C GLY A 126 -13.25 7.63 14.52
N SER A 127 -13.31 7.05 15.72
CA SER A 127 -12.68 5.76 16.01
C SER A 127 -13.44 4.59 15.36
N ALA A 128 -12.74 3.52 15.02
CA ALA A 128 -13.36 2.33 14.44
C ALA A 128 -14.25 1.59 15.45
N LYS A 129 -15.35 1.01 14.96
CA LYS A 129 -16.28 0.14 15.70
C LYS A 129 -16.28 -1.26 15.11
N ILE A 130 -16.88 -2.22 15.81
CA ILE A 130 -17.00 -3.59 15.30
C ILE A 130 -17.72 -3.57 13.94
N PRO A 131 -17.08 -4.04 12.86
CA PRO A 131 -17.69 -4.05 11.54
C PRO A 131 -18.72 -5.18 11.42
N SER A 132 -19.82 -4.91 10.70
CA SER A 132 -20.75 -5.95 10.28
C SER A 132 -20.09 -6.90 9.26
N GLY A 133 -20.44 -8.19 9.28
CA GLY A 133 -19.90 -9.16 8.31
C GLY A 133 -18.58 -9.80 8.70
N LEU A 134 -18.25 -9.83 9.99
CA LEU A 134 -17.04 -10.48 10.53
C LEU A 134 -16.89 -11.95 10.09
N LEU A 135 -17.97 -12.73 10.15
CA LEU A 135 -18.01 -14.12 9.67
C LEU A 135 -17.90 -14.25 8.14
N ASN A 136 -18.08 -13.15 7.41
CA ASN A 136 -17.84 -13.04 5.96
C ASN A 136 -16.47 -12.42 5.63
N GLY A 137 -15.57 -12.35 6.61
CA GLY A 137 -14.19 -11.86 6.47
C GLY A 137 -14.02 -10.33 6.54
N ASN A 138 -15.05 -9.58 6.96
CA ASN A 138 -14.90 -8.13 7.17
C ASN A 138 -14.13 -7.84 8.47
N VAL A 139 -12.79 -7.90 8.38
CA VAL A 139 -11.87 -7.70 9.52
C VAL A 139 -11.10 -6.39 9.47
N ASN A 140 -11.48 -5.45 8.59
CA ASN A 140 -10.85 -4.12 8.53
C ASN A 140 -11.91 -3.05 8.77
N GLN A 141 -11.76 -2.26 9.83
CA GLN A 141 -12.56 -1.06 10.05
C GLN A 141 -11.63 0.13 10.31
N PHE A 142 -11.68 1.12 9.42
CA PHE A 142 -10.79 2.28 9.47
C PHE A 142 -11.42 3.49 10.18
N GLY A 143 -12.69 3.43 10.62
CA GLY A 143 -13.35 4.58 11.24
C GLY A 143 -13.39 5.81 10.30
N ASP A 144 -13.66 6.99 10.85
CA ASP A 144 -13.62 8.25 10.10
C ASP A 144 -12.31 8.99 10.39
N PHE A 145 -11.43 8.94 9.40
CA PHE A 145 -10.11 9.53 9.45
C PHE A 145 -10.15 11.07 9.56
N ASP A 146 -10.99 11.73 8.77
CA ASP A 146 -11.03 13.20 8.72
C ASP A 146 -11.70 13.77 9.97
N LEU A 147 -12.73 13.08 10.48
CA LEU A 147 -13.40 13.43 11.73
C LEU A 147 -12.45 13.35 12.92
N CYS A 148 -11.65 12.27 13.00
CA CYS A 148 -10.65 12.12 14.05
C CYS A 148 -9.60 13.24 14.01
N MET A 149 -9.02 13.50 12.83
CA MET A 149 -7.98 14.52 12.68
C MET A 149 -8.50 15.96 12.85
N GLY A 150 -9.81 16.17 12.71
CA GLY A 150 -10.49 17.44 12.93
C GLY A 150 -10.89 17.69 14.39
N ALA A 151 -10.94 16.65 15.22
CA ALA A 151 -11.33 16.78 16.61
C ALA A 151 -10.25 17.52 17.42
N LYS A 152 -10.62 18.67 17.99
CA LYS A 152 -9.74 19.50 18.80
C LYS A 152 -10.52 20.10 19.95
N GLN A 153 -9.97 20.01 21.16
CA GLN A 153 -10.53 20.68 22.32
C GLN A 153 -10.38 22.21 22.16
N PRO A 154 -11.49 22.97 22.17
CA PRO A 154 -11.45 24.43 22.01
C PRO A 154 -10.89 25.13 23.26
N ASP A 155 -11.31 24.69 24.45
CA ASP A 155 -10.95 25.31 25.74
C ASP A 155 -10.34 24.25 26.69
N GLY A 156 -9.03 24.29 26.93
CA GLY A 156 -8.35 23.36 27.86
C GLY A 156 -6.90 23.03 27.52
N GLU A 157 -6.48 21.80 27.76
CA GLU A 157 -5.08 21.32 27.60
C GLU A 157 -4.62 21.23 26.13
N GLY A 158 -5.45 21.62 25.17
CA GLY A 158 -5.13 21.59 23.74
C GLY A 158 -5.15 20.20 23.13
N ILE A 159 -5.94 19.28 23.68
CA ILE A 159 -6.12 17.91 23.18
C ILE A 159 -6.49 17.95 21.68
N GLN A 160 -5.68 17.32 20.86
CA GLN A 160 -5.90 17.18 19.42
C GLN A 160 -5.99 15.69 19.05
N GLY A 161 -6.94 15.33 18.19
CA GLY A 161 -7.04 13.97 17.67
C GLY A 161 -5.83 13.56 16.82
N GLN A 162 -5.38 12.32 17.02
CA GLN A 162 -4.37 11.60 16.26
C GLN A 162 -4.94 10.26 15.84
N TYR A 163 -4.82 9.95 14.55
CA TYR A 163 -5.29 8.70 13.99
C TYR A 163 -4.21 7.62 14.09
N CYS A 164 -4.54 6.51 14.75
CA CYS A 164 -3.65 5.36 14.93
C CYS A 164 -4.29 4.10 14.33
N LEU A 165 -3.51 3.30 13.59
CA LEU A 165 -3.93 1.97 13.15
C LEU A 165 -3.45 0.93 14.16
N SER A 166 -4.35 0.07 14.62
CA SER A 166 -4.07 -0.95 15.63
C SER A 166 -4.48 -2.33 15.15
N TYR A 167 -3.72 -3.33 15.57
CA TYR A 167 -4.03 -4.74 15.37
C TYR A 167 -4.26 -5.36 16.73
N VAL A 168 -5.46 -5.89 16.94
CA VAL A 168 -5.80 -6.62 18.16
C VAL A 168 -5.70 -8.11 17.86
N GLU A 169 -4.98 -8.89 18.67
CA GLU A 169 -4.97 -10.34 18.58
C GLU A 169 -5.81 -10.91 19.72
N LEU A 170 -6.85 -11.69 19.41
CA LEU A 170 -7.68 -12.34 20.41
C LEU A 170 -7.22 -13.76 20.65
N GLU A 171 -7.07 -14.10 21.92
CA GLU A 171 -6.79 -15.45 22.38
C GLU A 171 -7.85 -15.86 23.40
N VAL A 172 -8.41 -17.05 23.22
CA VAL A 172 -9.38 -17.60 24.17
C VAL A 172 -8.59 -18.46 25.16
N ALA A 173 -8.51 -18.00 26.40
CA ALA A 173 -7.88 -18.75 27.48
C ALA A 173 -8.89 -19.76 28.04
N ASN A 174 -8.57 -21.06 27.96
CA ASN A 174 -9.33 -22.16 28.59
C ASN A 174 -10.85 -22.13 28.35
N SER A 175 -11.30 -22.16 27.09
CA SER A 175 -12.72 -22.33 26.78
C SER A 175 -13.12 -23.81 26.73
N GLU A 176 -14.05 -24.23 27.57
CA GLU A 176 -14.76 -25.51 27.42
C GLU A 176 -15.75 -25.51 26.24
N ASN A 177 -16.04 -24.33 25.67
CA ASN A 177 -17.02 -24.16 24.59
C ASN A 177 -16.37 -24.29 23.20
N LYS A 178 -16.48 -25.47 22.60
CA LYS A 178 -15.97 -25.79 21.25
C LYS A 178 -16.56 -24.91 20.15
N ASN A 179 -17.79 -24.40 20.31
CA ASN A 179 -18.40 -23.52 19.31
C ASN A 179 -17.73 -22.14 19.30
N LEU A 180 -17.39 -21.61 20.47
CA LEU A 180 -16.68 -20.34 20.58
C LEU A 180 -15.29 -20.43 19.94
N GLU A 181 -14.58 -21.53 20.20
CA GLU A 181 -13.29 -21.82 19.57
C GLU A 181 -13.42 -21.96 18.05
N HIS A 182 -14.44 -22.66 17.56
CA HIS A 182 -14.69 -22.81 16.12
C HIS A 182 -14.97 -21.47 15.44
N ILE A 183 -15.84 -20.63 16.02
CA ILE A 183 -16.12 -19.31 15.48
C ILE A 183 -14.83 -18.47 15.52
N LEU A 184 -14.07 -18.48 16.62
CA LEU A 184 -12.78 -17.77 16.73
C LEU A 184 -11.79 -18.19 15.64
N ASN A 185 -11.67 -19.49 15.40
CA ASN A 185 -10.80 -20.05 14.36
C ASN A 185 -11.25 -19.66 12.96
N LEU A 186 -12.56 -19.71 12.67
CA LEU A 186 -13.11 -19.21 11.41
C LEU A 186 -12.76 -17.73 11.21
N MET A 187 -12.92 -16.90 12.23
CA MET A 187 -12.62 -15.48 12.15
C MET A 187 -11.12 -15.19 12.00
N LYS A 188 -10.24 -15.93 12.70
CA LYS A 188 -8.77 -15.84 12.56
C LYS A 188 -8.30 -16.22 11.17
N SER A 189 -8.97 -17.19 10.53
CA SER A 189 -8.61 -17.65 9.19
C SER A 189 -8.69 -16.55 8.13
N PHE A 190 -9.42 -15.44 8.33
CA PHE A 190 -9.60 -14.40 7.31
C PHE A 190 -8.65 -13.19 7.42
N SER A 191 -7.49 -13.31 8.08
CA SER A 191 -6.65 -12.17 8.42
C SER A 191 -5.44 -11.96 7.46
N PRO A 192 -5.53 -11.05 6.47
CA PRO A 192 -4.35 -10.50 5.83
C PRO A 192 -4.06 -9.10 6.36
N PHE A 193 -2.78 -8.84 6.61
CA PHE A 193 -2.17 -7.56 7.00
C PHE A 193 -2.13 -7.28 8.51
N LYS A 194 -0.91 -7.26 9.03
CA LYS A 194 -0.55 -6.74 10.36
C LYS A 194 -0.07 -5.29 10.17
N SER A 195 -0.88 -4.30 10.53
CA SER A 195 -0.41 -2.92 10.76
C SER A 195 -0.04 -2.76 12.25
N LYS A 196 0.97 -1.96 12.56
CA LYS A 196 1.39 -1.73 13.95
C LYS A 196 0.84 -0.40 14.47
N LEU A 197 0.56 -0.33 15.77
CA LEU A 197 0.23 0.93 16.48
C LEU A 197 1.27 2.04 16.31
N GLU A 198 2.50 1.67 15.94
CA GLU A 198 3.62 2.57 15.63
C GLU A 198 3.46 3.29 14.27
N ASP A 199 2.51 2.87 13.42
CA ASP A 199 2.22 3.49 12.12
C ASP A 199 1.54 4.85 12.32
N ASN A 200 2.32 5.82 12.82
CA ASN A 200 1.86 7.15 13.16
C ASN A 200 1.39 7.90 11.91
N TYR A 201 0.14 8.36 11.91
CA TYR A 201 -0.34 9.32 10.93
C TYR A 201 -0.18 10.74 11.47
N SER A 202 0.69 11.54 10.85
CA SER A 202 0.88 12.95 11.17
C SER A 202 0.56 13.83 9.96
N ARG A 203 -0.57 14.55 10.00
CA ARG A 203 -0.95 15.61 9.04
C ARG A 203 0.08 16.76 8.96
N GLY A 204 1.06 16.78 9.87
CA GLY A 204 1.98 17.88 10.13
C GLY A 204 3.24 17.97 9.26
N GLN A 205 3.53 17.04 8.35
CA GLN A 205 4.72 17.19 7.49
C GLN A 205 4.47 18.03 6.22
N ASN A 206 3.23 18.37 5.86
CA ASN A 206 2.97 19.14 4.64
C ASN A 206 3.52 20.59 4.68
N SER A 207 3.72 21.19 5.85
CA SER A 207 4.23 22.57 5.94
C SER A 207 5.74 22.72 5.72
N GLN A 208 6.56 21.74 6.12
CA GLN A 208 8.01 21.78 5.89
C GLN A 208 8.40 21.49 4.43
N TRP A 209 7.57 20.73 3.70
CA TRP A 209 7.83 20.34 2.32
C TRP A 209 7.68 21.50 1.33
N HIS A 210 6.68 22.36 1.50
CA HIS A 210 6.53 23.56 0.67
C HIS A 210 7.75 24.49 0.80
N THR A 211 8.33 24.61 1.99
CA THR A 211 9.52 25.44 2.24
C THR A 211 10.80 24.78 1.71
N LYS A 212 10.96 23.46 1.88
CA LYS A 212 12.12 22.71 1.34
C LYS A 212 12.12 22.64 -0.19
N ILE A 213 10.98 22.39 -0.83
CA ILE A 213 10.84 22.40 -2.29
C ILE A 213 11.10 23.80 -2.85
N ARG A 214 10.53 24.84 -2.23
CA ARG A 214 10.80 26.24 -2.59
C ARG A 214 12.30 26.57 -2.50
N ASN A 215 12.98 26.11 -1.44
CA ASN A 215 14.41 26.32 -1.26
C ASN A 215 15.28 25.55 -2.27
N VAL A 216 14.86 24.36 -2.73
CA VAL A 216 15.56 23.60 -3.78
C VAL A 216 15.38 24.28 -5.15
N PHE A 217 14.15 24.69 -5.51
CA PHE A 217 13.90 25.44 -6.75
C PHE A 217 14.59 26.82 -6.74
N GLN A 218 14.64 27.51 -5.60
CA GLN A 218 15.37 28.78 -5.45
C GLN A 218 16.89 28.58 -5.54
N ARG A 219 17.46 27.49 -5.01
CA ARG A 219 18.89 27.19 -5.13
C ARG A 219 19.32 26.83 -6.55
N ILE A 220 18.45 26.16 -7.33
CA ILE A 220 18.69 25.86 -8.75
C ILE A 220 18.67 27.13 -9.60
N HIS A 221 17.92 28.16 -9.18
CA HIS A 221 17.82 29.44 -9.90
C HIS A 221 19.01 30.39 -9.67
N ILE A 222 19.81 30.19 -8.60
CA ILE A 222 20.87 31.12 -8.16
C ILE A 222 22.27 30.77 -8.73
N THR A 223 22.49 29.56 -9.24
CA THR A 223 23.85 29.11 -9.65
C THR A 223 24.23 29.37 -11.12
N THR A 224 23.46 30.14 -11.90
CA THR A 224 23.84 30.46 -13.29
C THR A 224 24.25 31.91 -13.46
N ASN A 225 25.48 32.21 -13.04
CA ASN A 225 26.23 33.38 -13.52
C ASN A 225 27.71 33.05 -13.45
N ILE A 226 28.37 32.83 -14.60
CA ILE A 226 29.81 33.06 -14.86
C ILE A 226 30.10 32.87 -16.38
N SER A 227 30.67 33.93 -16.98
CA SER A 227 31.54 34.03 -18.17
C SER A 227 31.01 33.91 -19.62
N LEU A 228 30.79 35.09 -20.24
CA LEU A 228 30.21 35.45 -21.55
C LEU A 228 30.93 35.02 -22.85
N LYS A 229 31.84 34.04 -22.86
CA LYS A 229 32.37 33.47 -24.12
C LYS A 229 32.16 31.96 -24.26
N PHE A 230 31.86 31.25 -23.17
CA PHE A 230 31.32 29.88 -23.20
C PHE A 230 29.78 29.88 -23.42
N ILE A 231 29.13 31.03 -23.17
CA ILE A 231 27.67 31.19 -23.07
C ILE A 231 26.91 30.95 -24.37
N ALA A 232 27.47 31.19 -25.57
CA ALA A 232 26.71 31.02 -26.81
C ALA A 232 26.46 29.55 -27.20
N VAL A 233 27.43 28.67 -26.95
CA VAL A 233 27.31 27.22 -27.22
C VAL A 233 26.51 26.53 -26.10
N THR A 234 26.74 26.91 -24.84
CA THR A 234 25.95 26.41 -23.72
C THR A 234 24.52 26.96 -23.74
N GLN A 235 24.24 28.20 -24.17
CA GLN A 235 22.88 28.69 -24.36
C GLN A 235 22.14 27.91 -25.43
N ARG A 236 22.78 27.54 -26.53
CA ARG A 236 22.12 26.75 -27.58
C ARG A 236 21.76 25.35 -27.08
N LEU A 237 22.69 24.69 -26.38
CA LEU A 237 22.44 23.37 -25.80
C LEU A 237 21.40 23.42 -24.67
N VAL A 238 21.52 24.38 -23.75
CA VAL A 238 20.57 24.61 -22.65
C VAL A 238 19.19 24.97 -23.19
N THR A 239 19.10 25.84 -24.20
CA THR A 239 17.83 26.17 -24.87
C THR A 239 17.24 24.94 -25.56
N GLN A 240 18.06 24.11 -26.21
CA GLN A 240 17.59 22.85 -26.80
C GLN A 240 17.09 21.86 -25.74
N CYS A 241 17.79 21.73 -24.62
CA CYS A 241 17.36 20.92 -23.47
C CYS A 241 16.07 21.46 -22.85
N LEU A 242 15.96 22.78 -22.61
CA LEU A 242 14.76 23.43 -22.07
C LEU A 242 13.58 23.31 -23.03
N MET A 243 13.80 23.46 -24.34
CA MET A 243 12.78 23.21 -25.36
C MET A 243 12.36 21.73 -25.40
N GLY A 244 13.23 20.81 -24.97
CA GLY A 244 12.89 19.40 -24.72
C GLY A 244 11.87 19.20 -23.59
N PHE A 245 11.75 20.16 -22.66
CA PHE A 245 10.74 20.16 -21.60
C PHE A 245 9.53 21.06 -21.90
N SER A 246 9.45 21.66 -23.10
CA SER A 246 8.33 22.53 -23.48
C SER A 246 7.02 21.74 -23.53
N LEU A 247 6.11 22.04 -22.59
CA LEU A 247 4.81 21.39 -22.51
C LEU A 247 3.99 21.59 -23.80
N ILE A 248 3.95 22.81 -24.34
CA ILE A 248 3.18 23.11 -25.56
C ILE A 248 3.70 22.29 -26.75
N LYS A 249 5.02 22.28 -26.97
CA LYS A 249 5.62 21.54 -28.10
C LYS A 249 5.44 20.04 -27.94
N ASN A 250 5.70 19.52 -26.74
CA ASN A 250 5.59 18.09 -26.47
C ASN A 250 4.13 17.60 -26.52
N THR A 251 3.17 18.38 -26.03
CA THR A 251 1.74 18.04 -26.12
C THR A 251 1.25 18.05 -27.56
N LYS A 252 1.62 19.07 -28.37
CA LYS A 252 1.31 19.09 -29.81
C LYS A 252 1.88 17.86 -30.53
N LYS A 253 3.12 17.47 -30.20
CA LYS A 253 3.76 16.26 -30.74
C LYS A 253 3.17 14.96 -30.20
N LEU A 254 2.63 14.95 -28.98
CA LEU A 254 2.00 13.76 -28.39
C LEU A 254 0.65 13.46 -29.04
N ILE A 255 -0.07 14.51 -29.47
CA ILE A 255 -1.39 14.42 -30.08
C ILE A 255 -1.29 14.38 -31.63
N SER A 256 -0.12 14.62 -32.21
CA SER A 256 0.08 14.56 -33.66
C SER A 256 -0.16 13.14 -34.18
N LEU A 257 -0.88 13.05 -35.31
CA LEU A 257 -1.14 11.80 -36.02
C LEU A 257 -0.10 11.52 -37.12
N ASP A 258 0.97 12.31 -37.17
CA ASP A 258 2.07 12.17 -38.13
C ASP A 258 2.79 10.83 -37.96
N ARG A 259 3.12 10.17 -39.08
CA ARG A 259 3.68 8.82 -39.11
C ARG A 259 5.00 8.81 -39.85
N SER A 260 5.95 7.99 -39.39
CA SER A 260 7.17 7.74 -40.16
C SER A 260 6.94 6.59 -41.16
N PRO A 261 7.53 6.65 -42.37
CA PRO A 261 7.33 5.63 -43.39
C PRO A 261 7.91 4.25 -43.03
N ASP A 262 8.74 4.16 -41.99
CA ASP A 262 9.33 2.91 -41.50
C ASP A 262 8.54 2.28 -40.32
N ASP A 263 7.41 2.87 -39.89
CA ASP A 263 6.62 2.38 -38.75
C ASP A 263 5.66 1.23 -39.12
N ILE A 264 5.50 0.26 -38.21
CA ILE A 264 4.56 -0.86 -38.36
C ILE A 264 3.24 -0.49 -37.67
N GLU A 265 2.23 -0.11 -38.45
CA GLU A 265 0.98 0.48 -37.94
C GLU A 265 0.23 -0.40 -36.93
N CYS A 266 0.10 -1.70 -37.21
CA CYS A 266 -0.62 -2.63 -36.35
C CYS A 266 0.00 -2.76 -34.95
N VAL A 267 1.32 -2.56 -34.82
CA VAL A 267 2.04 -2.64 -33.55
C VAL A 267 1.58 -1.53 -32.59
N HIS A 268 1.26 -0.35 -33.10
CA HIS A 268 0.75 0.74 -32.26
C HIS A 268 -0.61 0.39 -31.66
N GLY A 269 -1.54 -0.18 -32.45
CA GLY A 269 -2.84 -0.63 -31.96
C GLY A 269 -2.72 -1.72 -30.88
N ILE A 270 -1.87 -2.73 -31.13
CA ILE A 270 -1.61 -3.81 -30.16
C ILE A 270 -1.02 -3.26 -28.86
N ARG A 271 -0.11 -2.29 -28.94
CA ARG A 271 0.48 -1.64 -27.75
C ARG A 271 -0.57 -0.88 -26.94
N THR A 272 -1.46 -0.15 -27.60
CA THR A 272 -2.53 0.60 -26.91
C THR A 272 -3.49 -0.34 -26.19
N LEU A 273 -3.93 -1.41 -26.84
CA LEU A 273 -4.83 -2.40 -26.24
C LEU A 273 -4.18 -3.08 -25.02
N ASN A 274 -2.93 -3.52 -25.15
CA ASN A 274 -2.19 -4.13 -24.04
C ASN A 274 -1.93 -3.14 -22.90
N ALA A 275 -1.64 -1.88 -23.19
CA ALA A 275 -1.43 -0.85 -22.17
C ALA A 275 -2.72 -0.59 -21.36
N PHE A 276 -3.86 -0.50 -22.02
CA PHE A 276 -5.15 -0.33 -21.35
C PHE A 276 -5.49 -1.52 -20.45
N MET A 277 -5.33 -2.75 -20.96
CA MET A 277 -5.61 -3.95 -20.18
C MET A 277 -4.62 -4.16 -19.03
N LEU A 278 -3.35 -3.76 -19.20
CA LEU A 278 -2.35 -3.76 -18.13
C LEU A 278 -2.73 -2.76 -17.03
N LEU A 279 -3.22 -1.57 -17.39
CA LEU A 279 -3.72 -0.59 -16.43
C LEU A 279 -4.91 -1.13 -15.65
N LEU A 280 -5.88 -1.73 -16.34
CA LEU A 280 -7.03 -2.40 -15.72
C LEU A 280 -6.57 -3.48 -14.75
N SER A 281 -5.53 -4.25 -15.13
CA SER A 281 -5.01 -5.33 -14.29
C SER A 281 -4.29 -4.84 -13.04
N HIS A 282 -3.46 -3.80 -13.15
CA HIS A 282 -2.85 -3.19 -11.97
C HIS A 282 -3.88 -2.49 -11.08
N LYS A 283 -4.93 -1.90 -11.67
CA LYS A 283 -6.01 -1.30 -10.91
C LYS A 283 -6.81 -2.36 -10.13
N SER A 284 -7.06 -3.53 -10.73
CA SER A 284 -7.72 -4.65 -10.04
C SER A 284 -6.90 -5.14 -8.84
N MET A 285 -5.57 -5.15 -8.94
CA MET A 285 -4.68 -5.49 -7.82
C MET A 285 -4.80 -4.47 -6.67
N ALA A 286 -4.93 -3.19 -6.99
CA ALA A 286 -5.12 -2.15 -5.97
C ALA A 286 -6.48 -2.26 -5.25
N LEU A 287 -7.52 -2.83 -5.91
CA LEU A 287 -8.84 -3.01 -5.30
C LEU A 287 -8.80 -3.98 -4.10
N PHE A 288 -7.86 -4.92 -4.03
CA PHE A 288 -7.73 -5.82 -2.89
C PHE A 288 -7.41 -5.11 -1.57
N PHE A 289 -6.87 -3.90 -1.60
CA PHE A 289 -6.63 -3.09 -0.41
C PHE A 289 -7.89 -2.37 0.10
N ASN A 290 -9.00 -2.45 -0.64
CA ASN A 290 -10.27 -1.86 -0.20
C ASN A 290 -10.96 -2.73 0.86
N PRO A 291 -11.59 -2.11 1.87
CA PRO A 291 -12.41 -2.84 2.83
C PRO A 291 -13.70 -3.32 2.14
N TYR A 292 -13.95 -4.63 2.14
CA TYR A 292 -15.17 -5.23 1.64
C TYR A 292 -15.97 -5.85 2.80
N ILE A 293 -17.26 -5.55 2.86
CA ILE A 293 -18.18 -6.10 3.87
C ILE A 293 -18.34 -7.62 3.72
N ASN A 294 -18.32 -8.11 2.48
CA ASN A 294 -18.38 -9.54 2.19
C ASN A 294 -17.14 -9.94 1.39
N ARG A 295 -16.06 -10.28 2.10
CA ARG A 295 -14.81 -10.73 1.49
C ARG A 295 -14.96 -12.09 0.85
N THR A 296 -15.73 -12.99 1.44
CA THR A 296 -15.97 -14.33 0.88
C THR A 296 -16.61 -14.24 -0.52
N GLN A 297 -17.62 -13.40 -0.68
CA GLN A 297 -18.27 -13.18 -1.97
C GLN A 297 -17.33 -12.47 -2.96
N MET A 298 -16.56 -11.49 -2.51
CA MET A 298 -15.54 -10.84 -3.33
C MET A 298 -14.50 -11.86 -3.83
N ALA A 299 -13.98 -12.71 -2.94
CA ALA A 299 -12.99 -13.74 -3.26
C ALA A 299 -13.57 -14.79 -4.21
N SER A 300 -14.81 -15.23 -3.97
CA SER A 300 -15.53 -16.17 -4.85
C SER A 300 -15.75 -15.58 -6.25
N ASN A 301 -16.20 -14.33 -6.35
CA ASN A 301 -16.37 -13.65 -7.63
C ASN A 301 -15.05 -13.45 -8.35
N LEU A 302 -13.99 -13.08 -7.62
CA LEU A 302 -12.65 -12.97 -8.17
C LEU A 302 -12.11 -14.33 -8.59
N GLY A 303 -12.45 -15.43 -7.92
CA GLY A 303 -12.06 -16.79 -8.30
C GLY A 303 -12.64 -17.28 -9.64
N LYS A 304 -13.65 -16.59 -10.19
CA LYS A 304 -14.27 -17.00 -11.46
C LYS A 304 -13.30 -16.91 -12.65
N PRO A 305 -13.38 -17.81 -13.64
CA PRO A 305 -12.45 -17.82 -14.77
C PRO A 305 -12.41 -16.53 -15.60
N TRP A 306 -13.53 -15.81 -15.72
CA TRP A 306 -13.59 -14.59 -16.54
C TRP A 306 -12.74 -13.44 -15.98
N THR A 307 -12.44 -13.45 -14.67
CA THR A 307 -11.66 -12.38 -14.02
C THR A 307 -10.16 -12.48 -14.34
N VAL A 308 -9.71 -13.55 -14.98
CA VAL A 308 -8.31 -13.74 -15.40
C VAL A 308 -7.84 -12.58 -16.26
N VAL A 309 -8.71 -12.07 -17.12
CA VAL A 309 -8.47 -10.89 -17.98
C VAL A 309 -8.08 -9.66 -17.15
N ALA A 310 -8.62 -9.50 -15.94
CA ALA A 310 -8.29 -8.38 -15.06
C ALA A 310 -7.23 -8.72 -14.01
N ARG A 311 -6.92 -10.00 -13.73
CA ARG A 311 -5.99 -10.37 -12.64
C ARG A 311 -4.60 -10.77 -13.14
N ALA A 312 -4.49 -11.32 -14.35
CA ALA A 312 -3.23 -11.76 -14.92
C ALA A 312 -2.50 -10.60 -15.63
N ALA A 313 -1.80 -9.76 -14.87
CA ALA A 313 -1.00 -8.68 -15.46
C ALA A 313 0.06 -9.21 -16.46
N SER A 314 0.58 -10.43 -16.23
CA SER A 314 1.56 -11.07 -17.12
C SER A 314 1.05 -11.29 -18.55
N LEU A 315 -0.27 -11.49 -18.71
CA LEU A 315 -0.90 -11.66 -20.03
C LEU A 315 -0.66 -10.46 -20.94
N TYR A 316 -0.53 -9.26 -20.37
CA TYR A 316 -0.34 -8.02 -21.10
C TYR A 316 1.11 -7.56 -21.14
N THR A 317 1.95 -7.97 -20.19
CA THR A 317 3.39 -7.69 -20.25
C THR A 317 4.12 -8.56 -21.27
N ASP A 318 3.68 -9.80 -21.48
CA ASP A 318 4.33 -10.74 -22.42
C ASP A 318 4.30 -10.22 -23.87
N PRO A 319 3.19 -9.68 -24.40
CA PRO A 319 3.18 -9.02 -25.69
C PRO A 319 4.16 -7.84 -25.80
N PHE A 320 4.34 -7.04 -24.74
CA PHE A 320 5.33 -5.95 -24.77
C PHE A 320 6.75 -6.48 -24.91
N ILE A 321 7.10 -7.55 -24.19
CA ILE A 321 8.41 -8.19 -24.29
C ILE A 321 8.59 -8.80 -25.69
N MET A 322 7.56 -9.47 -26.22
CA MET A 322 7.58 -10.04 -27.57
C MET A 322 7.79 -8.97 -28.65
N LEU A 323 7.03 -7.86 -28.58
CA LEU A 323 7.15 -6.74 -29.52
C LEU A 323 8.53 -6.08 -29.43
N SER A 324 9.09 -5.92 -28.23
CA SER A 324 10.45 -5.41 -28.05
C SER A 324 11.48 -6.33 -28.71
N GLY A 325 11.34 -7.65 -28.57
CA GLY A 325 12.17 -8.65 -29.23
C GLY A 325 12.07 -8.60 -30.76
N LEU A 326 10.84 -8.50 -31.29
CA LEU A 326 10.58 -8.36 -32.73
C LEU A 326 11.24 -7.12 -33.32
N LEU A 327 11.01 -5.95 -32.71
CA LEU A 327 11.56 -4.67 -33.20
C LEU A 327 13.09 -4.64 -33.08
N THR A 328 13.65 -5.20 -32.01
CA THR A 328 15.10 -5.33 -31.83
C THR A 328 15.71 -6.22 -32.93
N SER A 329 15.08 -7.37 -33.20
CA SER A 329 15.57 -8.31 -34.22
C SER A 329 15.46 -7.72 -35.62
N TYR A 330 14.34 -7.06 -35.93
CA TYR A 330 14.15 -6.36 -37.20
C TYR A 330 15.19 -5.26 -37.43
N ALA A 331 15.45 -4.43 -36.41
CA ALA A 331 16.45 -3.37 -36.48
C ALA A 331 17.87 -3.93 -36.68
N PHE A 332 18.26 -4.97 -35.93
CA PHE A 332 19.59 -5.57 -36.06
C PHE A 332 19.79 -6.30 -37.39
N LEU A 333 18.81 -7.05 -37.89
CA LEU A 333 18.91 -7.69 -39.20
C LEU A 333 19.10 -6.65 -40.31
N ARG A 334 18.33 -5.56 -40.29
CA ARG A 334 18.47 -4.44 -41.25
C ARG A 334 19.84 -3.76 -41.16
N GLN A 335 20.40 -3.62 -39.94
CA GLN A 335 21.75 -3.09 -39.76
C GLN A 335 22.83 -4.05 -40.29
N PHE A 336 22.67 -5.37 -40.09
CA PHE A 336 23.59 -6.37 -40.62
C PHE A 336 23.57 -6.42 -42.15
N GLU A 337 22.40 -6.28 -42.77
CA GLU A 337 22.29 -6.18 -44.24
C GLU A 337 22.99 -4.95 -44.80
N LYS A 338 22.83 -3.78 -44.15
CA LYS A 338 23.42 -2.51 -44.62
C LYS A 338 24.91 -2.38 -44.33
N ASN A 339 25.33 -2.64 -43.10
CA ASN A 339 26.66 -2.26 -42.59
C ASN A 339 27.57 -3.46 -42.28
N LYS A 340 27.06 -4.71 -42.32
CA LYS A 340 27.76 -5.97 -41.95
C LYS A 340 28.37 -6.03 -40.53
N LYS A 341 28.30 -4.95 -39.75
CA LYS A 341 28.81 -4.81 -38.38
C LYS A 341 27.83 -4.01 -37.54
N ILE A 342 27.69 -4.39 -36.28
CA ILE A 342 26.89 -3.66 -35.28
C ILE A 342 27.81 -3.21 -34.15
N ASN A 343 27.73 -1.94 -33.77
CA ASN A 343 28.36 -1.45 -32.56
C ASN A 343 27.40 -1.66 -31.38
N VAL A 344 27.49 -2.83 -30.75
CA VAL A 344 26.60 -3.24 -29.66
C VAL A 344 26.65 -2.27 -28.49
N MET A 345 27.84 -1.72 -28.17
CA MET A 345 27.99 -0.75 -27.09
C MET A 345 27.24 0.54 -27.37
N LYS A 346 27.25 1.03 -28.61
CA LYS A 346 26.48 2.21 -29.01
C LYS A 346 24.97 1.99 -28.83
N GLU A 347 24.46 0.82 -29.19
CA GLU A 347 23.04 0.48 -29.06
C GLU A 347 22.63 0.32 -27.59
N ILE A 348 23.47 -0.30 -26.76
CA ILE A 348 23.26 -0.39 -25.30
C ILE A 348 23.20 1.00 -24.69
N VAL A 349 24.20 1.85 -24.98
CA VAL A 349 24.28 3.20 -24.44
C VAL A 349 23.06 4.03 -24.88
N SER A 350 22.68 3.95 -26.16
CA SER A 350 21.47 4.60 -26.68
C SER A 350 20.21 4.16 -25.94
N ARG A 351 20.07 2.85 -25.67
CA ARG A 351 18.95 2.31 -24.92
C ARG A 351 18.93 2.79 -23.46
N CYS A 352 20.09 2.81 -22.79
CA CYS A 352 20.22 3.32 -21.43
C CYS A 352 19.82 4.80 -21.33
N PHE A 353 20.30 5.65 -22.24
CA PHE A 353 19.91 7.06 -22.30
C PHE A 353 18.42 7.28 -22.58
N ARG A 354 17.75 6.31 -23.23
CA ARG A 354 16.30 6.36 -23.47
C ARG A 354 15.47 5.94 -22.25
N LEU A 355 15.91 4.94 -21.49
CA LEU A 355 15.12 4.30 -20.42
C LEU A 355 15.43 4.82 -19.02
N LEU A 356 16.71 5.02 -18.69
CA LEU A 356 17.12 5.39 -17.33
C LEU A 356 16.57 6.75 -16.88
N PRO A 357 16.54 7.82 -17.71
CA PRO A 357 16.05 9.11 -17.25
C PRO A 357 14.56 9.09 -16.86
N THR A 358 13.73 8.40 -17.64
CA THR A 358 12.29 8.29 -17.39
C THR A 358 12.01 7.38 -16.20
N LEU A 359 12.72 6.25 -16.07
CA LEU A 359 12.63 5.36 -14.91
C LEU A 359 13.09 6.08 -13.62
N GLY A 360 14.17 6.86 -13.70
CA GLY A 360 14.69 7.63 -12.58
C GLY A 360 13.72 8.71 -12.11
N ALA A 361 13.13 9.44 -13.05
CA ALA A 361 12.08 10.43 -12.75
C ALA A 361 10.86 9.79 -12.08
N LEU A 362 10.42 8.63 -12.56
CA LEU A 362 9.30 7.88 -11.96
C LEU A 362 9.61 7.45 -10.53
N ILE A 363 10.80 6.86 -10.29
CA ILE A 363 11.21 6.44 -8.94
C ILE A 363 11.30 7.64 -8.01
N LEU A 364 11.90 8.75 -8.45
CA LEU A 364 12.00 9.96 -7.66
C LEU A 364 10.62 10.49 -7.28
N PHE A 365 9.71 10.56 -8.23
CA PHE A 365 8.33 10.99 -8.00
C PHE A 365 7.63 10.07 -6.99
N CYS A 366 7.61 8.75 -7.23
CA CYS A 366 6.91 7.81 -6.36
C CYS A 366 7.51 7.70 -4.95
N THR A 367 8.81 7.98 -4.79
CA THR A 367 9.53 7.82 -3.51
C THR A 367 9.49 9.09 -2.66
N PHE A 368 9.60 10.26 -3.29
CA PHE A 368 9.82 11.53 -2.58
C PHE A 368 8.71 12.56 -2.79
N ILE A 369 7.86 12.43 -3.80
CA ILE A 369 6.79 13.40 -4.09
C ILE A 369 5.43 12.80 -3.77
N LEU A 370 5.12 11.63 -4.35
CA LEU A 370 3.83 10.97 -4.22
C LEU A 370 3.37 10.81 -2.77
N PRO A 371 4.20 10.39 -1.79
CA PRO A 371 3.75 10.22 -0.41
C PRO A 371 3.17 11.50 0.23
N PHE A 372 3.54 12.69 -0.26
CA PHE A 372 3.09 13.99 0.25
C PHE A 372 1.87 14.56 -0.49
N LEU A 373 1.45 13.94 -1.60
CA LEU A 373 0.28 14.39 -2.36
C LEU A 373 -1.04 13.90 -1.77
N GLY A 374 -0.99 12.93 -0.85
CA GLY A 374 -2.17 12.27 -0.29
C GLY A 374 -2.03 11.99 1.19
N SER A 375 -3.11 11.44 1.74
CA SER A 375 -3.37 11.37 3.17
C SER A 375 -4.41 10.28 3.44
N GLY A 376 -4.41 9.69 4.64
CA GLY A 376 -5.39 8.70 5.08
C GLY A 376 -4.81 7.31 5.38
N PRO A 377 -5.62 6.41 5.95
CA PRO A 377 -5.18 5.09 6.42
C PRO A 377 -4.61 4.22 5.31
N GLN A 378 -5.31 4.13 4.18
CA GLN A 378 -4.88 3.34 3.03
C GLN A 378 -3.61 3.90 2.37
N TRP A 379 -3.36 5.21 2.50
CA TRP A 379 -2.17 5.84 1.94
C TRP A 379 -0.89 5.29 2.56
N ASN A 380 -0.90 5.03 3.87
CA ASN A 380 0.26 4.44 4.55
C ASN A 380 0.49 2.98 4.19
N LEU A 381 -0.61 2.22 4.08
CA LEU A 381 -0.59 0.80 3.71
C LEU A 381 -0.04 0.56 2.29
N VAL A 382 -0.40 1.43 1.34
CA VAL A 382 -0.04 1.25 -0.08
C VAL A 382 1.11 2.16 -0.48
N VAL A 383 0.94 3.48 -0.39
CA VAL A 383 1.88 4.46 -0.95
C VAL A 383 3.12 4.61 -0.06
N SER A 384 2.95 4.90 1.23
CA SER A 384 4.08 5.16 2.14
C SER A 384 4.96 3.92 2.34
N HIS A 385 4.34 2.74 2.44
CA HIS A 385 5.06 1.47 2.53
C HIS A 385 5.94 1.22 1.29
N HIS A 386 5.37 1.34 0.09
CA HIS A 386 6.14 1.17 -1.16
C HIS A 386 7.22 2.24 -1.34
N ALA A 387 6.97 3.48 -0.95
CA ALA A 387 7.97 4.54 -0.96
C ALA A 387 9.15 4.22 -0.04
N THR A 388 8.91 3.63 1.13
CA THR A 388 9.98 3.23 2.08
C THR A 388 10.85 2.12 1.51
N ILE A 389 10.27 1.10 0.86
CA ILE A 389 11.01 0.06 0.14
C ILE A 389 11.87 0.70 -0.96
N CYS A 390 11.32 1.66 -1.70
CA CYS A 390 12.05 2.36 -2.75
C CYS A 390 13.23 3.19 -2.23
N LYS A 391 13.12 3.85 -1.07
CA LYS A 391 14.25 4.56 -0.45
C LYS A 391 15.47 3.66 -0.23
N GLN A 392 15.25 2.38 0.10
CA GLN A 392 16.32 1.42 0.34
C GLN A 392 16.83 0.73 -0.93
N TYR A 393 15.95 0.42 -1.89
CA TYR A 393 16.26 -0.48 -3.02
C TYR A 393 16.14 0.16 -4.41
N TRP A 394 16.01 1.48 -4.53
CA TRP A 394 15.90 2.18 -5.83
C TRP A 394 17.03 1.82 -6.81
N TRP A 395 18.27 1.66 -6.32
CA TRP A 395 19.44 1.37 -7.13
C TRP A 395 19.32 0.05 -7.91
N ARG A 396 18.57 -0.93 -7.38
CA ARG A 396 18.34 -2.21 -8.05
C ARG A 396 17.54 -2.05 -9.35
N ASN A 397 16.62 -1.09 -9.41
CA ASN A 397 15.89 -0.76 -10.63
C ASN A 397 16.79 -0.11 -11.68
N MET A 398 17.72 0.77 -11.27
CA MET A 398 18.67 1.42 -12.18
C MET A 398 19.64 0.43 -12.83
N MET A 399 19.96 -0.65 -12.12
CA MET A 399 20.79 -1.73 -12.64
C MET A 399 19.97 -2.82 -13.37
N PHE A 400 18.63 -2.68 -13.44
CA PHE A 400 17.73 -3.68 -14.03
C PHE A 400 17.84 -5.08 -13.40
N ILE A 401 18.15 -5.19 -12.10
CA ILE A 401 18.31 -6.49 -11.37
C ILE A 401 17.26 -6.71 -10.28
N HIS A 402 16.31 -5.79 -10.14
CA HIS A 402 15.28 -5.81 -9.08
C HIS A 402 14.38 -7.05 -9.12
N ASN A 403 14.27 -7.72 -10.27
CA ASN A 403 13.51 -8.96 -10.44
C ASN A 403 14.16 -10.21 -9.78
N TYR A 404 15.43 -10.16 -9.37
CA TYR A 404 16.11 -11.30 -8.73
C TYR A 404 15.88 -11.41 -7.22
N PHE A 405 15.45 -10.34 -6.54
CA PHE A 405 15.43 -10.24 -5.08
C PHE A 405 14.05 -10.49 -4.44
N GLY A 406 13.13 -11.12 -5.19
CA GLY A 406 11.78 -11.44 -4.75
C GLY A 406 10.82 -10.23 -4.71
N PHE A 407 9.52 -10.52 -4.70
CA PHE A 407 8.46 -9.51 -4.85
C PHE A 407 8.38 -8.51 -3.69
N LYS A 408 8.58 -8.98 -2.44
CA LYS A 408 8.42 -8.16 -1.22
C LYS A 408 9.37 -6.95 -1.14
N ASN A 409 10.59 -7.09 -1.66
CA ASN A 409 11.63 -6.06 -1.59
C ASN A 409 11.81 -5.31 -2.92
N MET A 410 10.87 -5.47 -3.85
CA MET A 410 10.97 -4.87 -5.17
C MET A 410 10.40 -3.45 -5.14
N CYS A 411 11.25 -2.46 -5.42
CA CYS A 411 10.79 -1.09 -5.62
C CYS A 411 10.03 -0.99 -6.95
N LEU A 412 8.81 -0.43 -6.92
CA LEU A 412 7.88 -0.34 -8.05
C LEU A 412 7.67 -1.68 -8.77
N THR A 413 6.82 -2.54 -8.21
CA THR A 413 6.57 -3.90 -8.71
C THR A 413 6.15 -4.00 -10.19
N HIS A 414 5.61 -2.93 -10.80
CA HIS A 414 5.27 -2.92 -12.22
C HIS A 414 6.48 -2.75 -13.15
N THR A 415 7.65 -2.32 -12.67
CA THR A 415 8.85 -2.13 -13.50
C THR A 415 9.60 -3.43 -13.82
N HIS A 416 9.15 -4.59 -13.30
CA HIS A 416 9.81 -5.88 -13.56
C HIS A 416 9.96 -6.17 -15.06
N HIS A 417 8.93 -5.83 -15.86
CA HIS A 417 8.95 -6.06 -17.30
C HIS A 417 10.08 -5.28 -18.00
N VAL A 418 10.38 -4.05 -17.55
CA VAL A 418 11.50 -3.24 -18.08
C VAL A 418 12.85 -3.87 -17.73
N GLY A 419 12.97 -4.44 -16.53
CA GLY A 419 14.15 -5.21 -16.13
C GLY A 419 14.38 -6.41 -17.04
N ILE A 420 13.36 -7.23 -17.23
CA ILE A 420 13.40 -8.43 -18.08
C ILE A 420 13.70 -8.06 -19.54
N ASP A 421 13.04 -7.04 -20.07
CA ASP A 421 13.24 -6.54 -21.43
C ASP A 421 14.69 -6.09 -21.67
N THR A 422 15.29 -5.39 -20.71
CA THR A 422 16.69 -4.96 -20.81
C THR A 422 17.66 -6.13 -20.69
N GLN A 423 17.38 -7.11 -19.82
CA GLN A 423 18.16 -8.34 -19.69
C GLN A 423 18.15 -9.16 -20.99
N LEU A 424 16.97 -9.34 -21.60
CA LEU A 424 16.83 -10.05 -22.86
C LEU A 424 17.53 -9.29 -24.00
N PHE A 425 17.46 -7.95 -24.01
CA PHE A 425 18.17 -7.13 -24.99
C PHE A 425 19.69 -7.33 -24.96
N PHE A 426 20.32 -7.60 -23.80
CA PHE A 426 21.76 -7.89 -23.76
C PHE A 426 22.13 -9.19 -24.48
N ILE A 427 21.22 -10.17 -24.52
CA ILE A 427 21.43 -11.46 -25.18
C ILE A 427 21.05 -11.39 -26.67
N SER A 428 20.11 -10.52 -27.04
CA SER A 428 19.58 -10.39 -28.40
C SER A 428 20.64 -10.21 -29.51
N PRO A 429 21.67 -9.33 -29.39
CA PRO A 429 22.69 -9.18 -30.42
C PRO A 429 23.41 -10.48 -30.78
N LEU A 430 23.70 -11.32 -29.77
CA LEU A 430 24.35 -12.62 -29.97
C LEU A 430 23.44 -13.58 -30.72
N LEU A 431 22.17 -13.69 -30.30
CA LEU A 431 21.20 -14.58 -30.93
C LEU A 431 20.90 -14.17 -32.37
N VAL A 432 20.70 -12.86 -32.62
CA VAL A 432 20.45 -12.33 -33.97
C VAL A 432 21.68 -12.52 -34.85
N TYR A 433 22.89 -12.31 -34.32
CA TYR A 433 24.13 -12.57 -35.05
C TYR A 433 24.24 -14.05 -35.45
N MET A 434 23.91 -14.99 -34.57
CA MET A 434 23.93 -16.43 -34.89
C MET A 434 22.94 -16.77 -36.01
N VAL A 435 21.73 -16.21 -35.97
CA VAL A 435 20.72 -16.41 -37.03
C VAL A 435 21.17 -15.82 -38.36
N TRP A 436 21.74 -14.60 -38.34
CA TRP A 436 22.22 -13.94 -39.55
C TRP A 436 23.41 -14.67 -40.18
N ARG A 437 24.38 -15.12 -39.38
CA ARG A 437 25.60 -15.79 -39.86
C ARG A 437 25.38 -17.25 -40.24
N TRP A 438 24.57 -17.98 -39.46
CA TRP A 438 24.29 -19.41 -39.64
C TRP A 438 22.81 -19.71 -39.44
N PRO A 439 21.95 -19.51 -40.46
CA PRO A 439 20.49 -19.53 -40.29
C PRO A 439 19.96 -20.85 -39.74
N ARG A 440 20.47 -22.00 -40.21
CA ARG A 440 20.05 -23.32 -39.70
C ARG A 440 20.44 -23.52 -38.23
N ASN A 441 21.71 -23.31 -37.91
CA ASN A 441 22.22 -23.53 -36.55
C ASN A 441 21.67 -22.50 -35.56
N GLY A 442 21.46 -21.26 -36.00
CA GLY A 442 20.85 -20.19 -35.22
C GLY A 442 19.38 -20.49 -34.90
N LEU A 443 18.60 -20.98 -35.87
CA LEU A 443 17.22 -21.42 -35.63
C LEU A 443 17.15 -22.63 -34.70
N LEU A 444 18.05 -23.61 -34.85
CA LEU A 444 18.16 -24.74 -33.93
C LEU A 444 18.52 -24.29 -32.51
N ALA A 445 19.46 -23.36 -32.36
CA ALA A 445 19.82 -22.79 -31.06
C ALA A 445 18.66 -22.04 -30.40
N LEU A 446 17.90 -21.24 -31.17
CA LEU A 446 16.69 -20.57 -30.67
C LEU A 446 15.61 -21.57 -30.25
N GLY A 447 15.39 -22.62 -31.06
CA GLY A 447 14.47 -23.71 -30.72
C GLY A 447 14.88 -24.40 -29.43
N PHE A 448 16.17 -24.73 -29.29
CA PHE A 448 16.74 -25.31 -28.07
C PHE A 448 16.52 -24.42 -26.84
N PHE A 449 16.87 -23.13 -26.89
CA PHE A 449 16.67 -22.21 -25.77
C PHE A 449 15.19 -22.04 -25.42
N SER A 450 14.30 -22.02 -26.41
CA SER A 450 12.84 -21.95 -26.19
C SER A 450 12.32 -23.20 -25.46
N ILE A 451 12.74 -24.39 -25.89
CA ILE A 451 12.38 -25.66 -25.25
C ILE A 451 12.92 -25.72 -23.82
N VAL A 452 14.20 -25.42 -23.62
CA VAL A 452 14.83 -25.41 -22.29
C VAL A 452 14.14 -24.41 -21.35
N SER A 453 13.85 -23.20 -21.83
CA SER A 453 13.12 -22.18 -21.06
C SER A 453 11.72 -22.66 -20.68
N THR A 454 10.99 -23.29 -21.60
CA THR A 454 9.64 -23.82 -21.37
C THR A 454 9.64 -24.94 -20.35
N ILE A 455 10.57 -25.89 -20.47
CA ILE A 455 10.75 -27.00 -19.52
C ILE A 455 11.13 -26.46 -18.13
N LEU A 456 12.07 -25.51 -18.05
CA LEU A 456 12.46 -24.90 -16.77
C LEU A 456 11.30 -24.19 -16.10
N ARG A 457 10.52 -23.40 -16.86
CA ARG A 457 9.31 -22.75 -16.35
C ARG A 457 8.30 -23.78 -15.83
N PHE A 458 8.07 -24.85 -16.57
CA PHE A 458 7.18 -25.93 -16.15
C PHE A 458 7.66 -26.60 -14.84
N ILE A 459 8.93 -26.99 -14.78
CA ILE A 459 9.53 -27.64 -13.60
C ILE A 459 9.45 -26.73 -12.37
N VAL A 460 9.79 -25.44 -12.52
CA VAL A 460 9.78 -24.48 -11.41
C VAL A 460 8.35 -24.24 -10.93
N THR A 461 7.40 -24.02 -11.83
CA THR A 461 5.99 -23.81 -11.48
C THR A 461 5.40 -25.04 -10.80
N TYR A 462 5.70 -26.24 -11.30
CA TYR A 462 5.22 -27.49 -10.72
C TYR A 462 5.83 -27.76 -9.33
N LYS A 463 7.17 -27.67 -9.20
CA LYS A 463 7.86 -27.94 -7.92
C LYS A 463 7.55 -26.91 -6.84
N LYS A 464 7.40 -25.64 -7.21
CA LYS A 464 7.14 -24.55 -6.26
C LYS A 464 5.65 -24.24 -6.09
N GLN A 465 4.76 -24.97 -6.76
CA GLN A 465 3.32 -24.73 -6.78
C GLN A 465 2.97 -23.25 -6.99
N LEU A 466 3.63 -22.61 -7.97
CA LEU A 466 3.48 -21.18 -8.20
C LEU A 466 2.11 -20.87 -8.80
N SER A 467 1.42 -19.89 -8.24
CA SER A 467 0.22 -19.33 -8.82
C SER A 467 0.55 -18.24 -9.84
N LEU A 468 -0.26 -18.17 -10.91
CA LEU A 468 -0.21 -17.05 -11.86
C LEU A 468 -0.71 -15.74 -11.23
N PHE A 469 -1.55 -15.86 -10.20
CA PHE A 469 -2.21 -14.74 -9.54
C PHE A 469 -1.54 -14.41 -8.22
N ILE A 470 -1.50 -13.12 -7.91
CA ILE A 470 -1.14 -12.63 -6.58
C ILE A 470 -2.39 -12.74 -5.71
N TYR A 471 -2.35 -13.64 -4.73
CA TYR A 471 -3.39 -13.75 -3.72
C TYR A 471 -3.10 -12.75 -2.59
N PHE A 472 -4.01 -11.81 -2.37
CA PHE A 472 -4.03 -10.95 -1.18
C PHE A 472 -5.04 -11.53 -0.19
N GLY A 473 -4.58 -12.39 0.72
CA GLY A 473 -5.42 -12.98 1.76
C GLY A 473 -5.89 -14.40 1.47
N ASN A 474 -5.60 -15.23 2.48
CA ASN A 474 -5.47 -16.67 2.63
C ASN A 474 -4.63 -17.49 1.61
N PRO A 475 -3.65 -18.28 2.10
CA PRO A 475 -3.03 -19.37 1.34
C PRO A 475 -4.01 -20.50 1.01
#